data_AF-A0A507FDN9-F1
#
_entry.id   AF-A0A507FDN9-F1
#
_cell.length_a   1.000
_cell.length_b   1.000
_cell.length_c   1.000
_cell.angle_alpha   90.00
_cell.angle_beta   90.00
_cell.angle_gamma   90.00
#
_symmetry.space_group_name_H-M   'P 1'
#
loop_
_entity.id
_entity.type
_entity.pdbx_description
1 polymer ?
#
loop_
_entity_poly.entity_id
_entity_poly.type
_entity_poly.pdbx_seq_one_letter_code
_entity_poly.pdbx_strand_id
1 'polypeptide(L)'
;MSAGKESRINDSEVHDEIHEALHRIAHVDFSKPIIRNAATAVLYEEALAHEAGTALTASGALAINSGSKKGRSPNDKRIVDEPSSTENIWASLG
;
A
#
# COMPACT_ATOMS: atom_id res chain seq x y z
N MET A 1 -6.35 -41.87 -27.01
CA MET A 1 -6.53 -41.16 -25.73
C MET A 1 -5.18 -40.53 -25.37
N SER A 2 -4.99 -39.24 -25.67
CA SER A 2 -3.75 -38.54 -25.35
C SER A 2 -3.87 -37.97 -23.94
N ALA A 3 -3.03 -38.44 -23.03
CA ALA A 3 -2.98 -37.96 -21.66
C ALA A 3 -2.55 -36.48 -21.68
N GLY A 4 -3.42 -35.61 -21.15
CA GLY A 4 -3.10 -34.21 -20.93
C GLY A 4 -1.89 -34.09 -20.02
N LYS A 5 -0.84 -33.43 -20.49
CA LYS A 5 0.32 -33.05 -19.70
C LYS A 5 -0.13 -31.90 -18.79
N GLU A 6 -0.55 -32.21 -17.58
CA GLU A 6 -0.69 -31.20 -16.52
C GLU A 6 0.71 -30.62 -16.25
N SER A 7 0.91 -29.37 -16.67
CA SER A 7 2.10 -28.60 -16.37
C SER A 7 2.16 -28.39 -14.87
N ARG A 8 3.07 -29.08 -14.19
CA ARG A 8 3.43 -28.76 -12.80
C ARG A 8 4.11 -27.38 -12.83
N ILE A 9 3.35 -26.34 -12.48
CA ILE A 9 3.92 -25.04 -12.20
C ILE A 9 4.78 -25.19 -10.95
N ASN A 10 6.03 -24.72 -11.00
CA ASN A 10 6.99 -24.90 -9.94
C ASN A 10 6.81 -23.78 -8.89
N ASP A 11 6.92 -24.09 -7.60
CA ASP A 11 6.66 -23.12 -6.50
C ASP A 11 7.48 -21.84 -6.61
N SER A 12 8.69 -21.89 -7.17
CA SER A 12 9.54 -20.72 -7.41
C SER A 12 8.96 -19.76 -8.45
N GLU A 13 8.36 -20.30 -9.51
CA GLU A 13 7.77 -19.52 -10.60
C GLU A 13 6.51 -18.81 -10.11
N VAL A 14 5.70 -19.50 -9.30
CA VAL A 14 4.55 -18.91 -8.61
C VAL A 14 4.97 -17.80 -7.65
N HIS A 15 6.05 -18.01 -6.91
CA HIS A 15 6.58 -17.03 -5.95
C HIS A 15 7.01 -15.73 -6.64
N ASP A 16 7.75 -15.84 -7.75
CA ASP A 16 8.23 -14.69 -8.51
C ASP A 16 7.08 -13.91 -9.15
N GLU A 17 6.06 -14.59 -9.69
CA GLU A 17 4.87 -13.95 -10.24
C GLU A 17 4.09 -13.15 -9.19
N ILE A 18 3.94 -13.68 -7.97
CA ILE A 18 3.25 -13.01 -6.87
C ILE A 18 4.02 -11.76 -6.44
N HIS A 19 5.34 -11.87 -6.28
CA HIS A 19 6.18 -10.74 -5.90
C HIS A 19 6.14 -9.61 -6.94
N GLU A 20 6.23 -9.96 -8.22
CA GLU A 20 6.11 -9.00 -9.32
C GLU A 20 4.73 -8.33 -9.35
N ALA A 21 3.66 -9.10 -9.14
CA ALA A 21 2.31 -8.55 -9.05
C ALA A 21 2.15 -7.58 -7.87
N LEU A 22 2.67 -7.95 -6.70
CA LEU A 22 2.62 -7.12 -5.49
C LEU A 22 3.48 -5.86 -5.62
N HIS A 23 4.66 -5.95 -6.23
CA HIS A 23 5.47 -4.77 -6.53
C HIS A 23 4.73 -3.81 -7.47
N ARG A 24 4.07 -4.34 -8.50
CA ARG A 24 3.32 -3.54 -9.48
C ARG A 24 2.08 -2.86 -8.90
N ILE A 25 1.30 -3.60 -8.11
CA ILE A 25 -0.02 -3.17 -7.63
C ILE A 25 0.07 -2.43 -6.30
N ALA A 26 0.86 -2.97 -5.37
CA ALA A 26 0.94 -2.50 -3.99
C ALA A 26 2.26 -1.77 -3.68
N HIS A 27 3.18 -1.66 -4.66
CA HIS A 27 4.50 -1.04 -4.49
C HIS A 27 5.34 -1.69 -3.37
N VAL A 28 5.15 -2.98 -3.13
CA VAL A 28 5.95 -3.76 -2.17
C VAL A 28 7.22 -4.25 -2.87
N ASP A 29 8.37 -3.74 -2.44
CA ASP A 29 9.68 -4.11 -2.96
C ASP A 29 10.27 -5.30 -2.21
N PHE A 30 10.14 -6.50 -2.79
CA PHE A 30 10.67 -7.75 -2.24
C PHE A 30 12.19 -7.91 -2.41
N SER A 31 12.88 -6.99 -3.08
CA SER A 31 14.34 -6.95 -3.09
C SER A 31 14.92 -6.44 -1.76
N LYS A 32 14.08 -5.77 -0.94
CA LYS A 32 14.45 -5.30 0.38
C LYS A 32 14.02 -6.27 1.48
N PRO A 33 14.72 -6.30 2.63
CA PRO A 33 14.32 -7.12 3.77
C PRO A 33 12.90 -6.76 4.26
N ILE A 34 12.08 -7.77 4.47
CA ILE A 34 10.74 -7.61 5.07
C ILE A 34 10.85 -7.76 6.59
N ILE A 35 10.70 -6.66 7.32
CA ILE A 35 10.72 -6.65 8.79
C ILE A 35 9.29 -6.84 9.30
N ARG A 36 9.03 -7.99 9.93
CA ARG A 36 7.71 -8.30 10.52
C ARG A 36 7.64 -7.77 11.96
N ASN A 37 6.54 -7.09 12.30
CA ASN A 37 6.24 -6.62 13.66
C ASN A 37 7.39 -5.81 14.28
N ALA A 38 8.00 -4.92 13.49
CA ALA A 38 9.10 -4.10 13.96
C ALA A 38 8.67 -3.25 15.18
N ALA A 39 9.57 -3.09 16.15
CA ALA A 39 9.36 -2.15 17.24
C ALA A 39 9.24 -0.72 16.67
N THR A 40 8.49 0.13 17.37
CA THR A 40 8.26 1.52 16.92
C THR A 40 9.55 2.26 16.60
N ALA A 41 10.60 2.12 17.42
CA ALA A 41 11.88 2.78 17.16
C ALA A 41 12.49 2.39 15.79
N VAL A 42 12.45 1.10 15.44
CA VAL A 42 12.95 0.59 14.15
C VAL A 42 12.16 1.19 12.99
N LEU A 43 10.84 1.32 13.11
CA LEU A 43 10.02 1.94 12.07
C LEU A 43 10.43 3.40 11.79
N TYR A 44 10.79 4.16 12.84
CA TYR A 44 11.25 5.54 12.69
C TYR A 44 12.62 5.62 12.04
N GLU A 45 13.55 4.76 12.46
CA GLU A 45 14.90 4.71 11.89
C GLU A 45 14.85 4.35 10.39
N GLU A 46 14.10 3.32 10.03
CA GLU A 46 13.91 2.89 8.63
C GLU A 46 13.29 4.00 7.77
N ALA A 47 12.25 4.67 8.27
CA ALA A 47 11.60 5.76 7.54
C ALA A 47 12.54 6.96 7.33
N LEU A 48 13.32 7.33 8.35
CA LEU A 48 14.30 8.43 8.25
C LEU A 48 15.49 8.08 7.34
N ALA A 49 15.93 6.82 7.33
CA ALA A 49 17.09 6.38 6.56
C ALA A 49 16.78 6.12 5.08
N HIS A 50 15.57 5.64 4.78
CA HIS A 50 15.28 5.06 3.46
C HIS A 50 14.09 5.69 2.72
N GLU A 51 13.28 6.51 3.38
CA GLU A 51 12.14 7.19 2.74
C GLU A 51 12.44 8.68 2.54
N ALA A 52 12.65 9.05 1.27
CA ALA A 52 13.01 10.42 0.92
C ALA A 52 11.89 11.41 1.27
N GLY A 53 12.26 12.48 1.97
CA GLY A 53 11.32 13.50 2.41
C GLY A 53 10.67 13.23 3.76
N THR A 54 11.08 12.17 4.47
CA THR A 54 10.74 11.91 5.87
C THR A 54 11.61 12.76 6.79
N ALA A 55 10.98 13.35 7.81
CA ALA A 55 11.63 14.15 8.84
C ALA A 55 10.90 14.06 10.18
N LEU A 56 11.62 14.37 11.26
CA LEU A 56 11.02 14.61 12.57
C LEU A 56 10.67 16.09 12.70
N THR A 57 9.44 16.38 13.13
CA THR A 57 9.04 17.74 13.48
C THR A 57 9.66 18.15 14.83
N ALA A 58 9.70 19.45 15.11
CA ALA A 58 10.16 19.95 16.41
C ALA A 58 9.32 19.45 17.61
N SER A 59 8.07 19.01 17.34
CA SER A 59 7.19 18.39 18.34
C SER A 59 7.37 16.87 18.47
N GLY A 60 8.28 16.27 17.70
CA GLY A 60 8.57 14.84 17.73
C GLY A 60 7.65 13.97 16.85
N ALA A 61 6.83 14.58 15.99
CA ALA A 61 6.01 13.82 15.04
C ALA A 61 6.85 13.38 13.83
N LEU A 62 6.60 12.17 13.34
CA LEU A 62 7.13 11.72 12.05
C LEU A 62 6.29 12.33 10.92
N ALA A 63 6.92 13.07 10.03
CA ALA A 63 6.25 13.74 8.92
C ALA A 63 6.94 13.39 7.60
N ILE A 64 6.15 13.22 6.55
CA ILE A 64 6.63 12.99 5.19
C ILE A 64 6.08 14.04 4.23
N ASN A 65 6.94 14.58 3.39
CA ASN A 65 6.52 15.41 2.27
C ASN A 65 6.23 14.55 1.03
N SER A 66 4.97 14.19 0.82
CA SER A 66 4.49 13.37 -0.31
C SER A 66 4.53 14.04 -1.70
N GLY A 67 5.21 15.19 -1.84
CA GLY A 67 5.31 15.90 -3.11
C GLY A 67 3.96 16.48 -3.57
N SER A 68 3.56 16.24 -4.81
CA SER A 68 2.35 16.83 -5.44
C SER A 68 1.03 16.23 -4.93
N LYS A 69 1.05 15.08 -4.26
CA LYS A 69 -0.14 14.40 -3.75
C LYS A 69 -0.41 14.78 -2.28
N LYS A 70 -0.87 16.02 -2.05
CA LYS A 70 -1.06 16.60 -0.70
C LYS A 70 -2.51 16.56 -0.17
N GLY A 71 -3.45 15.99 -0.93
CA GLY A 71 -4.88 15.94 -0.57
C GLY A 71 -5.40 14.53 -0.34
N ARG A 72 -6.59 14.41 0.27
CA ARG A 72 -7.35 13.14 0.23
C ARG A 72 -7.57 12.80 -1.24
N SER A 73 -7.25 11.59 -1.67
CA SER A 73 -7.58 11.11 -3.02
C SER A 73 -9.10 11.09 -3.15
N PRO A 74 -9.74 12.06 -3.86
CA PRO A 74 -11.20 12.14 -3.90
C PRO A 74 -11.80 10.88 -4.56
N ASN A 75 -11.02 10.22 -5.41
CA ASN A 75 -11.35 8.96 -6.08
C ASN A 75 -11.25 7.73 -5.16
N ASP A 76 -10.69 7.86 -3.95
CA ASP A 76 -10.64 6.78 -2.94
C ASP A 76 -11.85 6.84 -1.99
N LYS A 77 -12.85 7.68 -2.30
CA LYS A 77 -14.14 7.67 -1.63
C LYS A 77 -15.08 6.72 -2.35
N ARG A 78 -15.53 5.67 -1.66
CA ARG A 78 -16.65 4.84 -2.13
C ARG A 78 -17.96 5.45 -1.63
N ILE A 79 -18.88 5.73 -2.56
CA ILE A 79 -20.25 6.11 -2.22
C ILE A 79 -21.07 4.82 -2.14
N VAL A 80 -21.71 4.58 -1.00
CA VAL A 80 -22.68 3.50 -0.83
C VAL A 80 -24.06 4.13 -1.00
N ASP A 81 -24.80 3.70 -2.02
CA ASP A 81 -26.19 4.11 -2.21
C ASP A 81 -27.09 3.12 -1.48
N GLU A 82 -27.55 3.52 -0.30
CA GLU A 82 -28.41 2.74 0.58
C GLU A 82 -29.69 3.55 0.83
N PRO A 83 -30.87 3.08 0.35
CA PRO A 83 -32.10 3.88 0.28
C PRO A 83 -32.53 4.53 1.60
N SER A 84 -32.19 3.91 2.74
CA SER A 84 -32.50 4.44 4.07
C SER A 84 -31.66 5.66 4.48
N SER A 85 -30.58 5.94 3.75
CA SER A 85 -29.56 6.94 4.11
C SER A 85 -29.27 7.95 3.00
N THR A 86 -29.72 7.72 1.76
CA THR A 86 -29.45 8.57 0.58
C THR A 86 -29.80 10.05 0.81
N GLU A 87 -30.91 10.33 1.51
CA GLU A 87 -31.37 11.71 1.83
C GLU A 87 -30.60 12.38 2.99
N ASN A 88 -29.72 11.65 3.69
CA ASN A 88 -28.97 12.13 4.86
C ASN A 88 -27.46 12.22 4.62
N ILE A 89 -27.00 12.09 3.37
CA ILE A 89 -25.57 12.20 3.03
C ILE A 89 -25.19 13.69 2.91
N TRP A 90 -24.51 14.23 3.92
CA TRP A 90 -23.89 15.55 3.85
C TRP A 90 -22.55 15.48 3.10
N ALA A 91 -22.60 15.47 1.77
CA ALA A 91 -21.41 15.76 0.97
C ALA A 91 -21.26 17.29 0.89
N SER A 92 -20.19 17.85 1.45
CA SER A 92 -19.85 19.26 1.25
C SER A 92 -19.53 19.50 -0.23
N LEU A 93 -20.54 19.84 -1.02
CA LEU A 93 -20.40 20.52 -2.29
C LEU A 93 -20.59 22.01 -2.01
N GLY A 94 -19.47 22.67 -1.75
CA GLY A 94 -19.29 24.11 -1.73
C GLY A 94 -17.99 24.42 -2.45
#